data_AF-A0A956CXN5-F1
#
_entry.id   AF-A0A956CXN5-F1
#
_cell.length_a   1.000
_cell.length_b   1.000
_cell.length_c   1.000
_cell.angle_alpha   90.00
_cell.angle_beta   90.00
_cell.angle_gamma   90.00
#
_symmetry.space_group_name_H-M   'P 1'
#
loop_
_entity.id
_entity.type
_entity.pdbx_description
1 polymer ?
#
loop_
_entity_poly.entity_id
_entity_poly.type
_entity_poly.pdbx_seq_one_letter_code
_entity_poly.pdbx_strand_id
1 'polypeptide(L)'
;MPKQSVPGQNAEYYLISYDAEGRERTDDPEGVGGALSASIVKALQTSPITDVFLLSHGWKGDVPAAIDQYEKWYGAMLGLPDRARAAQVRPGFRPLFIGFHWPSQPFGNEDQPSGSFDVSSGLAREAWIDRAAQGLADTPAARAALGRILDAALDELMPDTLSDEVLEAYATLIAEAGLEAGGLGAAPGDDALGWDVELLYQDLLEADEVGFGGGLTGGVLAPIRALSFWKMKKRARIVGEAGGAALLASVLDAAPAARVHLMGHSFGCVVTTSAVQAAAATTARRPSTLFLVQGALSLWSFTDAIPEAPGKPGYFHRVVRDGLVDGPILTTRSVHDQAVRVLYPMAAGVAGQVDMAAGALPKYGGVGTFGARGGGFTHVEEDLRDATASYALTPGTVYNLEAAKVIKDGGPPSGAHSDIAKPEVWHAFWEAVLR
;
A
#
# COMPACT_ATOMS: atom_id res chain seq x y z
N MET A 1 1.79 -23.64 0.78
CA MET A 1 2.90 -23.57 1.76
C MET A 1 2.77 -22.22 2.44
N PRO A 2 2.11 -22.10 3.60
CA PRO A 2 1.97 -20.83 4.30
C PRO A 2 3.20 -20.39 5.07
N LYS A 3 4.02 -21.32 5.57
CA LYS A 3 5.31 -20.95 6.16
C LYS A 3 6.34 -20.87 5.05
N GLN A 4 6.93 -19.70 4.93
CA GLN A 4 7.93 -19.38 3.93
C GLN A 4 9.27 -19.24 4.65
N SER A 5 10.30 -19.89 4.12
CA SER A 5 11.67 -19.73 4.59
C SER A 5 12.21 -18.39 4.09
N VAL A 6 13.00 -17.69 4.90
CA VAL A 6 13.71 -16.49 4.45
C VAL A 6 15.08 -16.91 3.89
N PRO A 7 15.36 -16.74 2.59
CA PRO A 7 16.63 -17.18 2.01
C PRO A 7 17.85 -16.59 2.73
N GLY A 8 18.85 -17.44 3.01
CA GLY A 8 20.08 -17.04 3.70
C GLY A 8 19.91 -16.72 5.19
N GLN A 9 18.70 -16.87 5.74
CA GLN A 9 18.40 -16.62 7.15
C GLN A 9 17.85 -17.89 7.80
N ASN A 10 18.25 -18.17 9.04
CA ASN A 10 17.58 -19.18 9.85
C ASN A 10 16.31 -18.58 10.48
N ALA A 11 15.30 -18.35 9.65
CA ALA A 11 14.01 -17.77 10.02
C ALA A 11 12.92 -18.17 9.01
N GLU A 12 11.68 -18.24 9.50
CA GLU A 12 10.47 -18.48 8.72
C GLU A 12 9.47 -17.36 9.00
N TYR A 13 8.57 -17.11 8.05
CA TYR A 13 7.41 -16.23 8.24
C TYR A 13 6.13 -16.89 7.76
N TYR A 14 5.01 -16.49 8.36
CA TYR A 14 3.67 -16.87 7.91
C TYR A 14 3.24 -15.94 6.78
N LEU A 15 2.92 -16.45 5.61
CA LEU A 15 2.28 -15.69 4.53
C LEU A 15 0.76 -15.96 4.59
N ILE A 16 0.02 -15.03 5.19
CA ILE A 16 -1.43 -15.12 5.29
C ILE A 16 -2.09 -14.36 4.14
N SER A 17 -3.05 -15.00 3.47
CA SER A 17 -3.66 -14.48 2.25
C SER A 17 -5.14 -14.17 2.44
N TYR A 18 -5.56 -13.02 1.93
CA TYR A 18 -6.95 -12.53 1.95
C TYR A 18 -7.47 -12.34 0.53
N ASP A 19 -8.79 -12.36 0.35
CA ASP A 19 -9.43 -11.96 -0.91
C ASP A 19 -9.66 -10.44 -0.99
N ALA A 20 -10.29 -9.99 -2.08
CA ALA A 20 -10.55 -8.58 -2.35
C ALA A 20 -11.51 -7.91 -1.36
N GLU A 21 -12.30 -8.70 -0.61
CA GLU A 21 -13.20 -8.23 0.43
C GLU A 21 -12.59 -8.34 1.84
N GLY A 22 -11.33 -8.77 1.94
CA GLY A 22 -10.63 -8.94 3.20
C GLY A 22 -11.07 -10.18 3.98
N ARG A 23 -11.61 -11.21 3.31
CA ARG A 23 -11.86 -12.51 3.92
C ARG A 23 -10.61 -13.37 3.79
N GLU A 24 -10.21 -13.99 4.88
CA GLU A 24 -9.05 -14.89 4.88
C GLU A 24 -9.33 -16.11 3.99
N ARG A 25 -8.32 -16.55 3.24
CA ARG A 25 -8.36 -17.84 2.57
C ARG A 25 -8.39 -18.96 3.59
N THR A 26 -9.33 -19.89 3.44
CA THR A 26 -9.53 -21.03 4.35
C THR A 26 -9.16 -22.36 3.71
N ASP A 27 -8.41 -22.34 2.62
CA ASP A 27 -7.94 -23.51 1.88
C ASP A 27 -6.46 -23.82 2.16
N ASP A 28 -5.90 -23.25 3.24
CA ASP A 28 -4.49 -23.45 3.57
C ASP A 28 -4.26 -24.83 4.22
N PRO A 29 -3.43 -25.71 3.63
CA PRO A 29 -3.20 -27.05 4.15
C PRO A 29 -2.47 -27.10 5.51
N GLU A 30 -1.74 -26.05 5.90
CA GLU A 30 -1.10 -25.96 7.24
C GLU A 30 -1.88 -25.02 8.19
N GLY A 31 -3.03 -24.50 7.74
CA GLY A 31 -3.98 -23.75 8.56
C GLY A 31 -4.76 -24.65 9.52
N VAL A 32 -4.96 -24.21 10.76
CA VAL A 32 -5.88 -24.89 11.69
C VAL A 32 -7.31 -24.73 11.16
N GLY A 33 -7.90 -25.83 10.69
CA GLY A 33 -9.21 -25.79 10.02
C GLY A 33 -9.17 -25.07 8.68
N GLY A 34 -8.00 -25.00 8.03
CA GLY A 34 -7.79 -24.30 6.76
C GLY A 34 -7.41 -22.83 6.90
N ALA A 35 -7.53 -22.23 8.09
CA ALA A 35 -7.19 -20.83 8.36
C ALA A 35 -5.79 -20.69 8.97
N LEU A 36 -4.95 -19.85 8.38
CA LEU A 36 -3.59 -19.61 8.88
C LEU A 36 -3.58 -18.69 10.10
N SER A 37 -4.53 -17.76 10.22
CA SER A 37 -4.72 -16.92 11.40
C SER A 37 -4.89 -17.76 12.67
N ALA A 38 -5.65 -18.85 12.58
CA ALA A 38 -5.84 -19.79 13.69
C ALA A 38 -4.52 -20.52 14.06
N SER A 39 -3.68 -20.85 13.08
CA SER A 39 -2.33 -21.39 13.32
C SER A 39 -1.41 -20.37 14.00
N ILE A 40 -1.47 -19.10 13.59
CA ILE A 40 -0.71 -17.99 14.21
C ILE A 40 -1.15 -17.79 15.65
N VAL A 41 -2.46 -17.69 15.91
CA VAL A 41 -3.02 -17.55 17.27
C VAL A 41 -2.60 -18.72 18.15
N LYS A 42 -2.67 -19.96 17.65
CA LYS A 42 -2.20 -21.14 18.37
C LYS A 42 -0.70 -21.05 18.69
N ALA A 43 0.13 -20.61 17.76
CA ALA A 43 1.56 -20.42 18.00
C ALA A 43 1.83 -19.38 19.09
N LEU A 44 1.10 -18.26 19.06
CA LEU A 44 1.16 -17.19 20.07
C LEU A 44 0.76 -17.68 21.48
N GLN A 45 -0.23 -18.57 21.57
CA GLN A 45 -0.70 -19.12 22.85
C GLN A 45 0.19 -20.24 23.42
N THR A 46 0.94 -20.94 22.58
CA THR A 46 1.70 -22.14 22.97
C THR A 46 3.21 -21.96 22.97
N SER A 47 3.71 -20.86 22.42
CA SER A 47 5.13 -20.52 22.37
C SER A 47 5.38 -19.18 23.06
N PRO A 48 6.54 -19.00 23.73
CA PRO A 48 6.87 -17.74 24.40
C PRO A 48 7.34 -16.68 23.37
N ILE A 49 6.45 -16.27 22.47
CA ILE A 49 6.70 -15.22 21.48
C ILE A 49 6.75 -13.88 22.21
N THR A 50 7.82 -13.10 21.97
CA THR A 50 8.02 -11.79 22.61
C THR A 50 7.62 -10.64 21.70
N ASP A 51 7.75 -10.83 20.39
CA ASP A 51 7.55 -9.79 19.39
C ASP A 51 6.89 -10.39 18.16
N VAL A 52 5.90 -9.70 17.59
CA VAL A 52 5.24 -10.07 16.35
C VAL A 52 5.47 -8.97 15.33
N PHE A 53 5.98 -9.33 14.16
CA PHE A 53 6.17 -8.44 13.03
C PHE A 53 5.12 -8.78 11.98
N LEU A 54 4.24 -7.82 11.68
CA LEU A 54 3.20 -7.96 10.66
C LEU A 54 3.45 -6.91 9.57
N LEU A 55 3.86 -7.39 8.40
CA LEU A 55 4.23 -6.57 7.25
C LEU A 55 3.15 -6.68 6.18
N SER A 56 2.86 -5.59 5.48
CA SER A 56 1.94 -5.58 4.33
C SER A 56 2.58 -4.94 3.11
N HIS A 57 2.51 -5.63 1.98
CA HIS A 57 3.02 -5.14 0.71
C HIS A 57 2.09 -4.13 0.01
N GLY A 58 2.68 -3.41 -0.95
CA GLY A 58 2.02 -2.43 -1.79
C GLY A 58 1.31 -3.00 -3.02
N TRP A 59 1.06 -2.13 -3.99
CA TRP A 59 0.49 -2.47 -5.31
C TRP A 59 1.41 -3.43 -6.10
N LYS A 60 0.82 -4.27 -6.97
CA LYS A 60 1.52 -5.26 -7.83
C LYS A 60 2.18 -6.43 -7.09
N GLY A 61 1.58 -6.88 -6.00
CA GLY A 61 1.88 -8.17 -5.37
C GLY A 61 0.77 -9.16 -5.68
N ASP A 62 0.97 -10.02 -6.67
CA ASP A 62 0.37 -11.35 -6.68
C ASP A 62 1.12 -12.26 -5.70
N VAL A 63 0.69 -13.51 -5.49
CA VAL A 63 1.30 -14.37 -4.45
C VAL A 63 2.81 -14.56 -4.69
N PRO A 64 3.29 -14.94 -5.90
CA PRO A 64 4.73 -15.04 -6.17
C PRO A 64 5.50 -13.73 -5.95
N ALA A 65 4.97 -12.59 -6.42
CA ALA A 65 5.63 -11.29 -6.24
C ALA A 65 5.66 -10.86 -4.77
N ALA A 66 4.61 -11.14 -4.01
CA ALA A 66 4.56 -10.90 -2.57
C ALA A 66 5.62 -11.72 -1.82
N ILE A 67 5.80 -13.00 -2.18
CA ILE A 67 6.85 -13.85 -1.62
C ILE A 67 8.23 -13.24 -1.88
N ASP A 68 8.56 -12.91 -3.13
CA ASP A 68 9.85 -12.29 -3.49
C ASP A 68 10.09 -10.98 -2.74
N GLN A 69 9.06 -10.14 -2.57
CA GLN A 69 9.15 -8.91 -1.79
C GLN A 69 9.42 -9.19 -0.30
N TYR A 70 8.65 -10.08 0.33
CA TYR A 70 8.84 -10.42 1.74
C TYR A 70 10.18 -11.08 2.00
N GLU A 71 10.67 -11.94 1.10
CA GLU A 71 11.99 -12.53 1.21
C GLU A 71 13.10 -11.47 1.18
N LYS A 72 13.01 -10.46 0.30
CA LYS A 72 13.95 -9.34 0.27
C LYS A 72 13.89 -8.50 1.53
N TRP A 73 12.68 -8.23 2.04
CA TRP A 73 12.45 -7.40 3.22
C TRP A 73 12.92 -8.06 4.50
N TYR A 74 12.49 -9.30 4.75
CA TYR A 74 12.98 -10.07 5.88
C TYR A 74 14.46 -10.41 5.75
N GLY A 75 14.96 -10.67 4.54
CA GLY A 75 16.38 -10.86 4.29
C GLY A 75 17.20 -9.63 4.70
N ALA A 76 16.78 -8.44 4.27
CA ALA A 76 17.42 -7.18 4.65
C ALA A 76 17.32 -6.92 6.16
N MET A 77 16.14 -7.10 6.75
CA MET A 77 15.90 -6.87 8.18
C MET A 77 16.70 -7.81 9.08
N LEU A 78 16.72 -9.10 8.75
CA LEU A 78 17.32 -10.15 9.59
C LEU A 78 18.83 -10.27 9.39
N GLY A 79 19.36 -9.76 8.28
CA GLY A 79 20.80 -9.66 8.03
C GLY A 79 21.51 -8.58 8.85
N LEU A 80 20.77 -7.71 9.55
CA LEU A 80 21.34 -6.62 10.35
C LEU A 80 21.82 -7.08 11.74
N PRO A 81 22.87 -6.42 12.28
CA PRO A 81 23.33 -6.68 13.65
C PRO A 81 22.26 -6.34 14.70
N ASP A 82 21.24 -5.57 14.35
CA ASP A 82 20.08 -5.26 15.18
C ASP A 82 19.36 -6.50 15.70
N ARG A 83 19.31 -7.59 14.91
CA ARG A 83 18.72 -8.86 15.37
C ARG A 83 19.44 -9.41 16.59
N ALA A 84 20.77 -9.32 16.62
CA ALA A 84 21.57 -9.75 17.77
C ALA A 84 21.40 -8.78 18.95
N ARG A 85 21.33 -7.47 18.67
CA ARG A 85 21.03 -6.44 19.67
C ARG A 85 19.66 -6.64 20.32
N ALA A 86 18.65 -7.08 19.56
CA ALA A 86 17.32 -7.38 20.07
C ALA A 86 17.36 -8.40 21.20
N ALA A 87 18.17 -9.46 21.07
CA ALA A 87 18.34 -10.47 22.10
C ALA A 87 19.08 -9.96 23.36
N GLN A 88 19.89 -8.89 23.22
CA GLN A 88 20.57 -8.24 24.36
C GLN A 88 19.63 -7.29 25.11
N VAL A 89 18.86 -6.49 24.37
CA VAL A 89 17.89 -5.54 24.94
C VAL A 89 16.67 -6.27 25.52
N ARG A 90 16.28 -7.40 24.92
CA ARG A 90 15.15 -8.24 25.32
C ARG A 90 15.62 -9.67 25.56
N PRO A 91 16.01 -10.02 26.79
CA PRO A 91 16.35 -11.40 27.12
C PRO A 91 15.21 -12.35 26.73
N GLY A 92 15.52 -13.38 25.95
CA GLY A 92 14.54 -14.33 25.43
C GLY A 92 13.81 -13.87 24.16
N PHE A 93 14.28 -12.81 23.49
CA PHE A 93 13.73 -12.32 22.21
C PHE A 93 13.43 -13.48 21.26
N ARG A 94 12.13 -13.65 20.97
CA ARG A 94 11.59 -14.71 20.12
C ARG A 94 10.54 -14.10 19.20
N PRO A 95 10.95 -13.64 18.01
CA PRO A 95 10.05 -12.99 17.08
C PRO A 95 9.20 -14.01 16.32
N LEU A 96 7.99 -13.60 15.96
CA LEU A 96 7.13 -14.25 14.97
C LEU A 96 6.91 -13.28 13.81
N PHE A 97 7.09 -13.75 12.57
CA PHE A 97 7.00 -12.92 11.37
C PHE A 97 5.75 -13.29 10.55
N ILE A 98 5.02 -12.27 10.08
CA ILE A 98 3.79 -12.41 9.30
C ILE A 98 3.88 -11.48 8.08
N GLY A 99 3.81 -12.05 6.89
CA GLY A 99 3.51 -11.33 5.65
C GLY A 99 2.00 -11.35 5.40
N PHE A 100 1.40 -10.18 5.30
CA PHE A 100 -0.02 -10.01 4.99
C PHE A 100 -0.20 -9.83 3.48
N HIS A 101 -0.75 -10.85 2.83
CA HIS A 101 -1.02 -10.81 1.41
C HIS A 101 -2.48 -10.48 1.12
N TRP A 102 -2.67 -9.62 0.13
CA TRP A 102 -3.95 -9.21 -0.41
C TRP A 102 -3.83 -9.03 -1.93
N PRO A 103 -4.91 -9.24 -2.71
CA PRO A 103 -4.86 -9.20 -4.18
C PRO A 103 -4.68 -7.76 -4.63
N SER A 104 -3.41 -7.37 -4.69
CA SER A 104 -2.94 -6.01 -4.92
C SER A 104 -2.41 -5.83 -6.34
N GLN A 105 -2.30 -6.90 -7.11
CA GLN A 105 -2.03 -6.82 -8.53
C GLN A 105 -3.34 -6.99 -9.26
N PRO A 106 -3.82 -5.95 -9.99
CA PRO A 106 -4.82 -6.19 -11.02
C PRO A 106 -4.27 -7.33 -11.89
N PHE A 107 -4.98 -8.45 -11.90
CA PHE A 107 -4.66 -9.58 -12.77
C PHE A 107 -3.35 -10.32 -12.40
N GLY A 108 -3.05 -10.35 -11.10
CA GLY A 108 -1.99 -11.17 -10.51
C GLY A 108 -2.32 -12.66 -10.52
N ASN A 109 -1.31 -13.52 -10.49
CA ASN A 109 -1.55 -14.93 -10.20
C ASN A 109 -1.79 -15.12 -8.69
N GLU A 110 -3.07 -15.24 -8.32
CA GLU A 110 -3.50 -15.56 -6.95
C GLU A 110 -3.45 -17.08 -6.66
N ASP A 111 -3.14 -17.89 -7.69
CA ASP A 111 -2.82 -19.31 -7.62
C ASP A 111 -1.30 -19.54 -7.58
N GLN A 112 -0.84 -20.74 -7.19
CA GLN A 112 0.60 -21.09 -7.24
C GLN A 112 1.13 -21.07 -8.69
N PRO A 113 2.43 -20.76 -8.93
CA PRO A 113 2.89 -20.12 -10.17
C PRO A 113 2.74 -21.01 -11.42
N SER A 114 2.12 -20.48 -12.48
CA SER A 114 2.30 -20.97 -13.85
C SER A 114 2.18 -19.86 -14.91
N GLY A 115 3.27 -19.67 -15.68
CA GLY A 115 3.40 -19.21 -17.08
C GLY A 115 2.67 -17.97 -17.63
N SER A 116 3.43 -17.03 -18.21
CA SER A 116 2.93 -15.84 -18.95
C SER A 116 2.46 -16.13 -20.38
N PHE A 117 1.57 -15.29 -20.92
CA PHE A 117 0.93 -15.41 -22.24
C PHE A 117 1.27 -14.28 -23.23
N ASP A 118 1.19 -14.63 -24.52
CA ASP A 118 1.47 -13.86 -25.74
C ASP A 118 0.17 -13.49 -26.50
N VAL A 119 0.16 -12.41 -27.29
CA VAL A 119 -1.06 -11.67 -27.71
C VAL A 119 -1.13 -11.44 -29.24
N SER A 120 -1.94 -12.24 -29.97
CA SER A 120 -2.56 -11.83 -31.27
C SER A 120 -3.68 -12.78 -31.75
N SER A 121 -4.96 -12.52 -31.43
CA SER A 121 -6.18 -13.09 -32.09
C SER A 121 -7.46 -12.55 -31.41
N GLY A 122 -8.68 -12.88 -31.88
CA GLY A 122 -9.94 -12.55 -31.17
C GLY A 122 -10.03 -13.09 -29.73
N LEU A 123 -9.22 -14.10 -29.40
CA LEU A 123 -8.99 -14.55 -28.03
C LEU A 123 -8.28 -13.48 -27.17
N ALA A 124 -7.49 -12.58 -27.78
CA ALA A 124 -6.81 -11.48 -27.10
C ALA A 124 -7.78 -10.38 -26.65
N ARG A 125 -8.86 -10.12 -27.41
CA ARG A 125 -9.89 -9.14 -27.01
C ARG A 125 -10.60 -9.59 -25.76
N GLU A 126 -11.16 -10.81 -25.78
CA GLU A 126 -11.87 -11.36 -24.62
C GLU A 126 -10.92 -11.54 -23.43
N ALA A 127 -9.70 -12.03 -23.65
CA ALA A 127 -8.70 -12.14 -22.58
C ALA A 127 -8.34 -10.77 -21.98
N TRP A 128 -8.26 -9.70 -22.78
CA TRP A 128 -8.03 -8.35 -22.27
C TRP A 128 -9.21 -7.83 -21.46
N ILE A 129 -10.45 -8.07 -21.91
CA ILE A 129 -11.67 -7.68 -21.18
C ILE A 129 -11.78 -8.46 -19.88
N ASP A 130 -11.60 -9.79 -19.92
CA ASP A 130 -11.55 -10.66 -18.75
C ASP A 130 -10.53 -10.16 -17.74
N ARG A 131 -9.34 -9.81 -18.25
CA ARG A 131 -8.29 -9.20 -17.47
C ARG A 131 -8.84 -7.94 -16.83
N ALA A 132 -9.10 -6.88 -17.59
CA ALA A 132 -9.54 -5.58 -17.08
C ALA A 132 -10.74 -5.66 -16.10
N ALA A 133 -11.71 -6.53 -16.36
CA ALA A 133 -12.88 -6.77 -15.51
C ALA A 133 -12.49 -7.29 -14.11
N GLN A 134 -11.60 -8.28 -14.00
CA GLN A 134 -11.16 -8.83 -12.71
C GLN A 134 -10.50 -7.79 -11.77
N GLY A 135 -9.83 -6.81 -12.36
CA GLY A 135 -9.10 -5.76 -11.62
C GLY A 135 -9.97 -4.57 -11.23
N LEU A 136 -11.06 -4.31 -11.97
CA LEU A 136 -11.93 -3.15 -11.78
C LEU A 136 -13.33 -3.54 -11.31
N ALA A 137 -14.09 -4.20 -12.19
CA ALA A 137 -15.44 -4.68 -11.97
C ALA A 137 -15.78 -5.80 -12.97
N ASP A 138 -16.25 -6.94 -12.45
CA ASP A 138 -16.65 -8.10 -13.25
C ASP A 138 -18.18 -8.20 -13.37
N THR A 139 -18.79 -7.17 -13.97
CA THR A 139 -20.23 -7.12 -14.24
C THR A 139 -20.49 -7.07 -15.74
N PRO A 140 -21.69 -7.48 -16.22
CA PRO A 140 -22.04 -7.38 -17.63
C PRO A 140 -21.90 -5.96 -18.19
N ALA A 141 -22.24 -4.94 -17.39
CA ALA A 141 -22.12 -3.54 -17.78
C ALA A 141 -20.66 -3.09 -17.86
N ALA A 142 -19.83 -3.44 -16.88
CA ALA A 142 -18.40 -3.13 -16.89
C ALA A 142 -17.68 -3.80 -18.08
N ARG A 143 -18.00 -5.07 -18.37
CA ARG A 143 -17.44 -5.79 -19.52
C ARG A 143 -17.84 -5.18 -20.85
N ALA A 144 -19.10 -4.77 -20.99
CA ALA A 144 -19.57 -4.07 -22.19
C ALA A 144 -18.85 -2.73 -22.37
N ALA A 145 -18.69 -1.96 -21.29
CA ALA A 145 -17.95 -0.69 -21.29
C ALA A 145 -16.47 -0.88 -21.67
N LEU A 146 -15.80 -1.86 -21.07
CA LEU A 146 -14.41 -2.23 -21.40
C LEU A 146 -14.28 -2.63 -22.87
N GLY A 147 -15.24 -3.38 -23.40
CA GLY A 147 -15.30 -3.71 -24.82
C GLY A 147 -15.36 -2.47 -25.71
N ARG A 148 -16.24 -1.51 -25.41
CA ARG A 148 -16.34 -0.25 -26.17
C ARG A 148 -15.06 0.58 -26.13
N ILE A 149 -14.46 0.69 -24.94
CA ILE A 149 -13.19 1.42 -24.77
C ILE A 149 -12.07 0.77 -25.60
N LEU A 150 -11.98 -0.58 -25.57
CA LEU A 150 -11.00 -1.30 -26.36
C LEU A 150 -11.25 -1.18 -27.86
N ASP A 151 -12.50 -1.29 -28.30
CA ASP A 151 -12.87 -1.18 -29.71
C ASP A 151 -12.55 0.23 -30.23
N ALA A 152 -12.80 1.29 -29.45
CA ALA A 152 -12.40 2.66 -29.77
C ALA A 152 -10.87 2.81 -29.85
N ALA A 153 -10.13 2.23 -28.90
CA ALA A 153 -8.66 2.27 -28.91
C ALA A 153 -8.04 1.51 -30.11
N LEU A 154 -8.74 0.49 -30.63
CA LEU A 154 -8.32 -0.25 -31.83
C LEU A 154 -8.61 0.51 -33.13
N ASP A 155 -9.62 1.38 -33.13
CA ASP A 155 -9.95 2.27 -34.26
C ASP A 155 -8.99 3.46 -34.32
N GLU A 156 -8.89 4.21 -33.22
CA GLU A 156 -7.96 5.32 -33.07
C GLU A 156 -7.42 5.36 -31.62
N LEU A 157 -6.14 5.02 -31.46
CA LEU A 157 -5.54 4.91 -30.12
C LEU A 157 -5.38 6.28 -29.44
N MET A 158 -5.13 7.34 -30.20
CA MET A 158 -4.80 8.67 -29.67
C MET A 158 -5.58 9.77 -30.40
N PRO A 159 -6.92 9.79 -30.29
CA PRO A 159 -7.72 10.89 -30.82
C PRO A 159 -7.43 12.17 -30.03
N ASP A 160 -7.61 13.33 -30.66
CA ASP A 160 -7.44 14.63 -29.98
C ASP A 160 -8.36 14.78 -28.76
N THR A 161 -9.55 14.18 -28.79
CA THR A 161 -10.54 14.14 -27.70
C THR A 161 -11.26 12.80 -27.68
N LEU A 162 -11.69 12.33 -26.51
CA LEU A 162 -12.50 11.11 -26.41
C LEU A 162 -13.92 11.36 -26.97
N SER A 163 -14.50 10.33 -27.61
CA SER A 163 -15.88 10.39 -28.08
C SER A 163 -16.89 10.27 -26.93
N ASP A 164 -18.11 10.77 -27.14
CA ASP A 164 -19.21 10.65 -26.15
C ASP A 164 -19.46 9.18 -25.74
N GLU A 165 -19.32 8.24 -26.67
CA GLU A 165 -19.48 6.81 -26.39
C GLU A 165 -18.38 6.27 -25.47
N VAL A 166 -17.13 6.72 -25.64
CA VAL A 166 -16.02 6.34 -24.76
C VAL A 166 -16.18 6.97 -23.39
N LEU A 167 -16.61 8.24 -23.32
CA LEU A 167 -16.89 8.93 -22.05
C LEU A 167 -18.03 8.23 -21.28
N GLU A 168 -19.11 7.82 -21.95
CA GLU A 168 -20.20 7.05 -21.34
C GLU A 168 -19.75 5.66 -20.87
N ALA A 169 -18.90 4.99 -21.65
CA ALA A 169 -18.31 3.71 -21.25
C ALA A 169 -17.45 3.86 -19.99
N TYR A 170 -16.61 4.90 -19.90
CA TYR A 170 -15.85 5.18 -18.70
C TYR A 170 -16.73 5.52 -17.50
N ALA A 171 -17.78 6.32 -17.68
CA ALA A 171 -18.74 6.61 -16.62
C ALA A 171 -19.40 5.34 -16.07
N THR A 172 -19.79 4.42 -16.97
CA THR A 172 -20.30 3.09 -16.59
C THR A 172 -19.26 2.31 -15.80
N LEU A 173 -18.02 2.24 -16.30
CA LEU A 173 -16.94 1.50 -15.65
C LEU A 173 -16.60 2.04 -14.25
N ILE A 174 -16.59 3.36 -14.07
CA ILE A 174 -16.39 4.04 -12.78
C ILE A 174 -17.49 3.65 -11.79
N ALA A 175 -18.75 3.70 -12.22
CA ALA A 175 -19.89 3.35 -11.39
C ALA A 175 -19.85 1.87 -10.96
N GLU A 176 -19.61 0.95 -11.91
CA GLU A 176 -19.52 -0.49 -11.64
C GLU A 176 -18.31 -0.86 -10.78
N ALA A 177 -17.19 -0.14 -10.93
CA ALA A 177 -16.02 -0.29 -10.07
C ALA A 177 -16.25 0.24 -8.64
N GLY A 178 -17.37 0.93 -8.39
CA GLY A 178 -17.70 1.55 -7.12
C GLY A 178 -16.68 2.63 -6.75
N LEU A 179 -16.17 3.37 -7.74
CA LEU A 179 -15.18 4.42 -7.51
C LEU A 179 -15.89 5.74 -7.24
N GLU A 180 -15.75 6.24 -6.01
CA GLU A 180 -16.32 7.52 -5.59
C GLU A 180 -15.27 8.64 -5.69
N ALA A 181 -15.73 9.89 -5.72
CA ALA A 181 -14.89 11.08 -5.70
C ALA A 181 -15.32 12.00 -4.54
N GLY A 182 -15.03 11.57 -3.31
CA GLY A 182 -15.29 12.33 -2.09
C GLY A 182 -14.31 13.47 -1.84
N GLY A 183 -13.23 13.54 -2.62
CA GLY A 183 -12.21 14.59 -2.55
C GLY A 183 -11.39 14.55 -1.26
N LEU A 184 -10.85 15.71 -0.88
CA LEU A 184 -9.99 15.84 0.30
C LEU A 184 -10.67 15.32 1.58
N GLY A 185 -9.93 14.50 2.33
CA GLY A 185 -10.36 13.91 3.59
C GLY A 185 -11.26 12.69 3.45
N ALA A 186 -11.66 12.32 2.23
CA ALA A 186 -12.36 11.07 1.99
C ALA A 186 -11.46 9.86 2.26
N ALA A 187 -12.10 8.70 2.33
CA ALA A 187 -11.45 7.44 2.58
C ALA A 187 -10.45 7.09 1.45
N PRO A 188 -9.30 6.45 1.74
CA PRO A 188 -8.34 6.05 0.72
C PRO A 188 -9.01 5.26 -0.40
N GLY A 189 -8.89 5.73 -1.63
CA GLY A 189 -9.56 5.15 -2.80
C GLY A 189 -10.79 5.91 -3.28
N ASP A 190 -11.40 6.71 -2.39
CA ASP A 190 -12.51 7.62 -2.70
C ASP A 190 -12.05 9.09 -2.65
N ASP A 191 -10.75 9.35 -2.41
CA ASP A 191 -10.17 10.68 -2.25
C ASP A 191 -9.75 11.35 -3.57
N ALA A 192 -10.22 10.85 -4.70
CA ALA A 192 -10.14 11.53 -6.00
C ALA A 192 -10.98 12.83 -5.97
N LEU A 193 -10.52 13.88 -6.68
CA LEU A 193 -11.24 15.16 -6.77
C LEU A 193 -12.53 15.05 -7.60
N GLY A 194 -12.54 14.16 -8.59
CA GLY A 194 -13.61 13.96 -9.56
C GLY A 194 -13.15 12.99 -10.65
N TRP A 195 -14.09 12.60 -11.51
CA TRP A 195 -13.82 11.76 -12.68
C TRP A 195 -14.13 12.53 -13.96
N ASP A 196 -13.33 13.56 -14.25
CA ASP A 196 -13.29 14.14 -15.59
C ASP A 196 -12.34 13.30 -16.44
N VAL A 197 -12.92 12.36 -17.19
CA VAL A 197 -12.18 11.36 -17.95
C VAL A 197 -11.45 11.99 -19.12
N GLU A 198 -12.01 13.06 -19.71
CA GLU A 198 -11.35 13.81 -20.78
C GLU A 198 -10.12 14.53 -20.25
N LEU A 199 -10.24 15.28 -19.16
CA LEU A 199 -9.08 15.93 -18.54
C LEU A 199 -8.02 14.91 -18.10
N LEU A 200 -8.43 13.78 -17.51
CA LEU A 200 -7.51 12.71 -17.14
C LEU A 200 -6.80 12.10 -18.36
N TYR A 201 -7.51 11.96 -19.48
CA TYR A 201 -6.93 11.49 -20.74
C TYR A 201 -5.88 12.48 -21.26
N GLN A 202 -6.18 13.77 -21.30
CA GLN A 202 -5.25 14.82 -21.73
C GLN A 202 -4.00 14.89 -20.83
N ASP A 203 -4.18 14.90 -19.51
CA ASP A 203 -3.08 14.90 -18.54
C ASP A 203 -2.14 13.68 -18.74
N LEU A 204 -2.72 12.50 -19.04
CA LEU A 204 -1.96 11.27 -19.26
C LEU A 204 -1.25 11.25 -20.62
N LEU A 205 -1.82 11.87 -21.67
CA LEU A 205 -1.14 12.04 -22.95
C LEU A 205 0.10 12.92 -22.80
N GLU A 206 -0.03 14.07 -22.12
CA GLU A 206 1.09 14.97 -21.85
C GLU A 206 2.19 14.27 -21.04
N ALA A 207 1.82 13.43 -20.06
CA ALA A 207 2.78 12.67 -19.26
C ALA A 207 3.49 11.55 -20.06
N ASP A 208 2.78 10.86 -20.96
CA ASP A 208 3.35 9.79 -21.79
C ASP A 208 4.36 10.34 -22.82
N GLU A 209 4.20 11.57 -23.32
CA GLU A 209 5.21 12.25 -24.16
C GLU A 209 6.56 12.46 -23.44
N VAL A 210 6.55 12.50 -22.10
CA VAL A 210 7.75 12.66 -21.25
C VAL A 210 8.39 11.30 -20.88
N GLY A 211 7.90 10.19 -21.46
CA GLY A 211 8.53 8.87 -21.36
C GLY A 211 7.95 7.93 -20.30
N PHE A 212 6.68 8.10 -19.92
CA PHE A 212 5.98 7.28 -18.92
C PHE A 212 5.39 5.94 -19.46
N GLY A 213 6.20 5.17 -20.19
CA GLY A 213 5.92 3.74 -20.43
C GLY A 213 4.74 3.44 -21.38
N GLY A 214 4.89 3.84 -22.64
CA GLY A 214 4.00 3.48 -23.75
C GLY A 214 4.17 2.01 -24.18
N GLY A 215 3.39 1.13 -23.56
CA GLY A 215 2.93 -0.14 -24.15
C GLY A 215 1.46 -0.05 -24.52
N LEU A 216 0.77 -1.20 -24.70
CA LEU A 216 -0.68 -1.38 -25.00
C LEU A 216 -1.66 -0.77 -23.96
N THR A 217 -1.25 0.27 -23.23
CA THR A 217 -1.95 0.94 -22.13
C THR A 217 -1.91 2.47 -22.24
N GLY A 218 -1.43 3.02 -23.36
CA GLY A 218 -1.47 4.47 -23.65
C GLY A 218 -2.76 4.88 -24.37
N GLY A 219 -2.88 6.16 -24.70
CA GLY A 219 -4.00 6.68 -25.48
C GLY A 219 -5.35 6.46 -24.80
N VAL A 220 -6.38 6.07 -25.57
CA VAL A 220 -7.75 5.83 -25.10
C VAL A 220 -7.80 4.87 -23.90
N LEU A 221 -6.83 3.97 -23.75
CA LEU A 221 -6.75 3.02 -22.63
C LEU A 221 -6.08 3.59 -21.37
N ALA A 222 -5.44 4.76 -21.45
CA ALA A 222 -4.65 5.32 -20.35
C ALA A 222 -5.48 5.55 -19.07
N PRO A 223 -6.72 6.09 -19.12
CA PRO A 223 -7.53 6.28 -17.91
C PRO A 223 -7.82 4.99 -17.12
N ILE A 224 -7.85 3.81 -17.76
CA ILE A 224 -7.99 2.50 -17.07
C ILE A 224 -6.87 2.30 -16.03
N ARG A 225 -5.66 2.79 -16.29
CA ARG A 225 -4.52 2.70 -15.35
C ARG A 225 -4.82 3.49 -14.07
N ALA A 226 -5.35 4.70 -14.21
CA ALA A 226 -5.74 5.54 -13.08
C ALA A 226 -6.92 4.92 -12.31
N LEU A 227 -7.96 4.43 -12.99
CA LEU A 227 -9.07 3.71 -12.33
C LEU A 227 -8.55 2.51 -11.53
N SER A 228 -7.60 1.76 -12.10
CA SER A 228 -7.00 0.60 -11.45
C SER A 228 -6.22 1.00 -10.19
N PHE A 229 -5.47 2.10 -10.25
CA PHE A 229 -4.78 2.66 -9.09
C PHE A 229 -5.75 2.97 -7.94
N TRP A 230 -6.84 3.70 -8.24
CA TRP A 230 -7.86 4.06 -7.25
C TRP A 230 -8.59 2.85 -6.69
N LYS A 231 -8.93 1.88 -7.55
CA LYS A 231 -9.56 0.63 -7.14
C LYS A 231 -8.67 -0.15 -6.16
N MET A 232 -7.37 -0.22 -6.42
CA MET A 232 -6.43 -0.92 -5.54
C MET A 232 -6.22 -0.17 -4.22
N LYS A 233 -6.21 1.16 -4.24
CA LYS A 233 -6.18 1.96 -3.01
C LYS A 233 -7.43 1.73 -2.15
N LYS A 234 -8.61 1.69 -2.78
CA LYS A 234 -9.89 1.37 -2.12
C LYS A 234 -9.87 -0.06 -1.54
N ARG A 235 -9.36 -1.02 -2.31
CA ARG A 235 -9.21 -2.41 -1.86
C ARG A 235 -8.26 -2.52 -0.66
N ALA A 236 -7.12 -1.81 -0.67
CA ALA A 236 -6.20 -1.78 0.46
C ALA A 236 -6.88 -1.31 1.76
N ARG A 237 -7.75 -0.30 1.66
CA ARG A 237 -8.59 0.15 2.78
C ARG A 237 -9.55 -0.96 3.23
N ILE A 238 -10.36 -1.49 2.32
CA ILE A 238 -11.37 -2.53 2.61
C ILE A 238 -10.73 -3.73 3.32
N VAL A 239 -9.64 -4.26 2.75
CA VAL A 239 -8.94 -5.42 3.29
C VAL A 239 -8.31 -5.10 4.66
N GLY A 240 -7.76 -3.89 4.84
CA GLY A 240 -7.24 -3.43 6.11
C GLY A 240 -8.32 -3.30 7.19
N GLU A 241 -9.46 -2.70 6.86
CA GLU A 241 -10.60 -2.52 7.79
C GLU A 241 -11.30 -3.83 8.16
N ALA A 242 -11.25 -4.83 7.27
CA ALA A 242 -11.82 -6.16 7.48
C ALA A 242 -10.77 -7.14 8.02
N GLY A 243 -10.17 -7.95 7.15
CA GLY A 243 -9.26 -9.04 7.52
C GLY A 243 -8.01 -8.58 8.28
N GLY A 244 -7.43 -7.44 7.89
CA GLY A 244 -6.29 -6.85 8.58
C GLY A 244 -6.59 -6.49 10.03
N ALA A 245 -7.73 -5.83 10.28
CA ALA A 245 -8.18 -5.47 11.61
C ALA A 245 -8.49 -6.70 12.47
N ALA A 246 -9.17 -7.71 11.89
CA ALA A 246 -9.49 -8.95 12.58
C ALA A 246 -8.23 -9.75 12.97
N LEU A 247 -7.24 -9.83 12.07
CA LEU A 247 -5.96 -10.47 12.36
C LEU A 247 -5.19 -9.70 13.44
N LEU A 248 -5.08 -8.38 13.31
CA LEU A 248 -4.37 -7.54 14.27
C LEU A 248 -4.96 -7.68 15.67
N ALA A 249 -6.29 -7.60 15.80
CA ALA A 249 -6.97 -7.80 17.08
C ALA A 249 -6.69 -9.19 17.66
N SER A 250 -6.80 -10.24 16.83
CA SER A 250 -6.54 -11.62 17.25
C SER A 250 -5.10 -11.83 17.72
N VAL A 251 -4.11 -11.26 17.03
CA VAL A 251 -2.69 -11.31 17.41
C VAL A 251 -2.45 -10.56 18.71
N LEU A 252 -3.01 -9.36 18.84
CA LEU A 252 -2.87 -8.52 20.03
C LEU A 252 -3.45 -9.22 21.27
N ASP A 253 -4.60 -9.87 21.15
CA ASP A 253 -5.30 -10.53 22.26
C ASP A 253 -4.69 -11.90 22.60
N ALA A 254 -4.20 -12.64 21.61
CA ALA A 254 -3.62 -13.97 21.82
C ALA A 254 -2.25 -13.93 22.53
N ALA A 255 -1.49 -12.85 22.38
CA ALA A 255 -0.19 -12.67 23.02
C ALA A 255 -0.12 -11.35 23.82
N PRO A 256 -0.79 -11.25 24.98
CA PRO A 256 -0.88 -10.01 25.75
C PRO A 256 0.46 -9.52 26.32
N ALA A 257 1.48 -10.39 26.39
CA ALA A 257 2.83 -10.02 26.77
C ALA A 257 3.72 -9.65 25.57
N ALA A 258 3.35 -10.02 24.35
CA ALA A 258 4.13 -9.72 23.16
C ALA A 258 3.86 -8.29 22.67
N ARG A 259 4.91 -7.69 22.10
CA ARG A 259 4.84 -6.43 21.36
C ARG A 259 4.50 -6.73 19.90
N VAL A 260 3.70 -5.87 19.27
CA VAL A 260 3.28 -6.04 17.88
C VAL A 260 3.78 -4.86 17.07
N HIS A 261 4.53 -5.14 15.99
CA HIS A 261 5.19 -4.14 15.16
C HIS A 261 4.66 -4.26 13.73
N LEU A 262 4.16 -3.14 13.22
CA LEU A 262 3.56 -3.06 11.90
C LEU A 262 4.47 -2.33 10.93
N MET A 263 4.55 -2.83 9.71
CA MET A 263 5.14 -2.10 8.59
C MET A 263 4.27 -2.25 7.35
N GLY A 264 4.02 -1.13 6.68
CA GLY A 264 3.39 -1.09 5.38
C GLY A 264 4.33 -0.45 4.37
N HIS A 265 4.30 -0.95 3.14
CA HIS A 265 4.91 -0.27 1.99
C HIS A 265 3.83 0.20 1.03
N SER A 266 3.93 1.43 0.49
CA SER A 266 2.98 1.92 -0.54
C SER A 266 1.52 1.79 -0.07
N PHE A 267 0.64 1.09 -0.80
CA PHE A 267 -0.73 0.78 -0.34
C PHE A 267 -0.80 -0.15 0.87
N GLY A 268 0.24 -0.92 1.18
CA GLY A 268 0.38 -1.62 2.46
C GLY A 268 0.39 -0.67 3.67
N CYS A 269 0.75 0.61 3.48
CA CYS A 269 0.53 1.65 4.49
C CYS A 269 -0.96 1.92 4.74
N VAL A 270 -1.78 1.88 3.68
CA VAL A 270 -3.24 1.99 3.80
C VAL A 270 -3.78 0.76 4.52
N VAL A 271 -3.34 -0.45 4.16
CA VAL A 271 -3.76 -1.71 4.83
C VAL A 271 -3.48 -1.65 6.33
N THR A 272 -2.22 -1.40 6.70
CA THR A 272 -1.79 -1.41 8.11
C THR A 272 -2.42 -0.28 8.92
N THR A 273 -2.52 0.94 8.39
CA THR A 273 -3.16 2.06 9.10
C THR A 273 -4.67 1.83 9.26
N SER A 274 -5.33 1.27 8.25
CA SER A 274 -6.74 0.88 8.32
C SER A 274 -6.98 -0.22 9.35
N ALA A 275 -6.10 -1.23 9.39
CA ALA A 275 -6.16 -2.30 10.39
C ALA A 275 -6.04 -1.76 11.82
N VAL A 276 -5.11 -0.83 12.07
CA VAL A 276 -4.97 -0.17 13.38
C VAL A 276 -6.25 0.57 13.78
N GLN A 277 -6.79 1.39 12.87
CA GLN A 277 -7.98 2.19 13.14
C GLN A 277 -9.21 1.33 13.43
N ALA A 278 -9.43 0.27 12.65
CA ALA A 278 -10.59 -0.60 12.78
C ALA A 278 -10.46 -1.59 13.94
N ALA A 279 -9.28 -2.14 14.21
CA ALA A 279 -9.05 -3.06 15.33
C ALA A 279 -9.33 -2.42 16.69
N ALA A 280 -9.17 -1.10 16.82
CA ALA A 280 -9.48 -0.36 18.04
C ALA A 280 -10.98 -0.41 18.44
N ALA A 281 -11.86 -0.89 17.56
CA ALA A 281 -13.26 -1.15 17.90
C ALA A 281 -13.47 -2.50 18.61
N THR A 282 -12.54 -3.45 18.48
CA THR A 282 -12.69 -4.83 18.96
C THR A 282 -11.66 -5.21 20.02
N THR A 283 -10.51 -4.55 20.08
CA THR A 283 -9.51 -4.73 21.14
C THR A 283 -9.05 -3.40 21.73
N ALA A 284 -8.72 -3.41 23.03
CA ALA A 284 -8.12 -2.28 23.73
C ALA A 284 -6.58 -2.26 23.63
N ARG A 285 -5.97 -3.38 23.23
CA ARG A 285 -4.52 -3.49 23.00
C ARG A 285 -4.15 -2.74 21.72
N ARG A 286 -2.91 -2.25 21.65
CA ARG A 286 -2.42 -1.44 20.54
C ARG A 286 -1.08 -1.99 20.05
N PRO A 287 -0.77 -1.87 18.75
CA PRO A 287 0.57 -2.18 18.27
C PRO A 287 1.59 -1.23 18.90
N SER A 288 2.79 -1.75 19.12
CA SER A 288 3.93 -1.01 19.69
C SER A 288 4.63 -0.11 18.68
N THR A 289 4.48 -0.36 17.37
CA THR A 289 5.12 0.45 16.31
C THR A 289 4.31 0.36 15.03
N LEU A 290 4.28 1.46 14.27
CA LEU A 290 3.77 1.51 12.89
C LEU A 290 4.80 2.20 11.99
N PHE A 291 5.26 1.53 10.95
CA PHE A 291 6.22 2.07 9.99
C PHE A 291 5.63 2.14 8.58
N LEU A 292 5.51 3.34 8.02
CA LEU A 292 4.87 3.62 6.74
C LEU A 292 5.94 3.98 5.69
N VAL A 293 6.46 2.98 4.98
CA VAL A 293 7.58 3.15 4.04
C VAL A 293 7.05 3.52 2.66
N GLN A 294 7.48 4.66 2.13
CA GLN A 294 7.02 5.19 0.84
C GLN A 294 5.48 5.16 0.72
N GLY A 295 4.80 5.74 1.72
CA GLY A 295 3.36 5.57 1.90
C GLY A 295 2.51 6.22 0.80
N ALA A 296 1.67 5.42 0.15
CA ALA A 296 0.72 5.86 -0.89
C ALA A 296 -0.65 6.26 -0.31
N LEU A 297 -0.61 7.04 0.77
CA LEU A 297 -1.74 7.68 1.44
C LEU A 297 -1.52 9.19 1.46
N SER A 298 -2.61 9.96 1.57
CA SER A 298 -2.55 11.42 1.57
C SER A 298 -1.60 11.95 2.63
N LEU A 299 -0.79 12.98 2.30
CA LEU A 299 0.02 13.70 3.30
C LEU A 299 -0.84 14.25 4.45
N TRP A 300 -2.14 14.47 4.18
CA TRP A 300 -3.11 14.95 5.15
C TRP A 300 -3.77 13.84 5.98
N SER A 301 -3.37 12.58 5.84
CA SER A 301 -4.06 11.44 6.46
C SER A 301 -4.24 11.55 7.98
N PHE A 302 -3.36 12.25 8.69
CA PHE A 302 -3.37 12.35 10.15
C PHE A 302 -3.77 13.72 10.70
N THR A 303 -4.02 14.72 9.84
CA THR A 303 -4.32 16.09 10.28
C THR A 303 -5.72 16.19 10.90
N ASP A 304 -5.89 17.04 11.91
CA ASP A 304 -7.21 17.39 12.47
C ASP A 304 -8.05 18.25 11.54
N ALA A 305 -7.40 19.07 10.70
CA ALA A 305 -8.04 19.88 9.67
C ALA A 305 -7.16 19.96 8.41
N ILE A 306 -7.77 19.70 7.25
CA ILE A 306 -7.11 19.86 5.96
C ILE A 306 -7.16 21.34 5.56
N PRO A 307 -6.02 22.00 5.24
CA PRO A 307 -5.99 23.44 4.96
C PRO A 307 -6.98 23.90 3.87
N GLU A 308 -7.14 23.10 2.81
CA GLU A 308 -8.03 23.40 1.69
C GLU A 308 -9.44 22.79 1.82
N ALA A 309 -9.73 22.11 2.93
CA ALA A 309 -11.07 21.59 3.24
C ALA A 309 -11.38 21.79 4.73
N PRO A 310 -11.68 23.05 5.15
CA PRO A 310 -11.94 23.37 6.55
C PRO A 310 -13.03 22.48 7.15
N GLY A 311 -12.78 21.95 8.35
CA GLY A 311 -13.70 21.06 9.06
C GLY A 311 -13.65 19.60 8.64
N LYS A 312 -12.83 19.24 7.63
CA LYS A 312 -12.54 17.84 7.30
C LYS A 312 -11.21 17.39 7.92
N PRO A 313 -11.20 16.46 8.88
CA PRO A 313 -9.98 15.81 9.31
C PRO A 313 -9.46 14.84 8.24
N GLY A 314 -8.19 14.46 8.35
CA GLY A 314 -7.64 13.33 7.62
C GLY A 314 -8.35 12.03 8.01
N TYR A 315 -8.52 11.12 7.04
CA TYR A 315 -9.23 9.86 7.24
C TYR A 315 -8.68 9.01 8.41
N PHE A 316 -7.37 9.07 8.64
CA PHE A 316 -6.68 8.33 9.69
C PHE A 316 -6.33 9.20 10.91
N HIS A 317 -6.87 10.41 11.03
CA HIS A 317 -6.60 11.31 12.17
C HIS A 317 -6.86 10.64 13.52
N ARG A 318 -7.86 9.74 13.57
CA ARG A 318 -8.16 8.96 14.77
C ARG A 318 -6.96 8.18 15.31
N VAL A 319 -6.08 7.67 14.43
CA VAL A 319 -4.90 6.88 14.82
C VAL A 319 -3.99 7.69 15.74
N VAL A 320 -3.75 8.97 15.42
CA VAL A 320 -2.89 9.85 16.23
C VAL A 320 -3.67 10.50 17.38
N ARG A 321 -4.92 10.89 17.15
CA ARG A 321 -5.78 11.55 18.15
C ARG A 321 -6.07 10.64 19.36
N ASP A 322 -6.40 9.38 19.11
CA ASP A 322 -6.75 8.41 20.17
C ASP A 322 -5.51 7.61 20.65
N GLY A 323 -4.34 7.88 20.06
CA GLY A 323 -3.07 7.22 20.35
C GLY A 323 -3.08 5.71 20.05
N LEU A 324 -3.65 5.29 18.93
CA LEU A 324 -3.88 3.87 18.60
C LEU A 324 -2.61 3.05 18.32
N VAL A 325 -1.43 3.64 18.52
CA VAL A 325 -0.12 3.00 18.48
C VAL A 325 0.62 3.40 19.77
N ASP A 326 1.11 2.43 20.54
CA ASP A 326 1.74 2.66 21.86
C ASP A 326 3.12 3.31 21.76
N GLY A 327 3.79 3.16 20.62
CA GLY A 327 5.13 3.68 20.37
C GLY A 327 5.16 4.72 19.25
N PRO A 328 6.33 4.91 18.60
CA PRO A 328 6.47 5.88 17.53
C PRO A 328 5.78 5.39 16.24
N ILE A 329 5.34 6.34 15.44
CA ILE A 329 4.95 6.11 14.04
C ILE A 329 6.08 6.65 13.18
N LEU A 330 6.62 5.84 12.28
CA LEU A 330 7.67 6.26 11.36
C LEU A 330 7.09 6.33 9.96
N THR A 331 7.59 7.23 9.14
CA THR A 331 7.36 7.21 7.71
C THR A 331 8.61 7.66 6.96
N THR A 332 8.84 7.11 5.76
CA THR A 332 9.92 7.57 4.88
C THR A 332 9.37 8.47 3.78
N ARG A 333 10.18 9.46 3.39
CA ARG A 333 9.94 10.24 2.18
C ARG A 333 11.18 10.27 1.28
N SER A 334 10.99 10.20 -0.03
CA SER A 334 12.06 10.41 -0.99
C SER A 334 11.58 11.15 -2.22
N VAL A 335 12.36 12.13 -2.67
CA VAL A 335 12.12 12.85 -3.93
C VAL A 335 12.27 11.95 -5.17
N HIS A 336 12.91 10.79 -5.02
CA HIS A 336 13.12 9.79 -6.07
C HIS A 336 11.98 8.78 -6.19
N ASP A 337 11.02 8.78 -5.27
CA ASP A 337 9.78 8.01 -5.40
C ASP A 337 8.87 8.69 -6.43
N GLN A 338 8.96 8.26 -7.68
CA GLN A 338 8.13 8.81 -8.75
C GLN A 338 6.69 8.28 -8.69
N ALA A 339 6.46 7.07 -8.16
CA ALA A 339 5.11 6.54 -8.07
C ALA A 339 4.22 7.42 -7.17
N VAL A 340 4.69 7.75 -5.96
CA VAL A 340 3.91 8.59 -5.03
C VAL A 340 3.98 10.07 -5.40
N ARG A 341 5.10 10.53 -5.95
CA ARG A 341 5.27 11.94 -6.34
C ARG A 341 4.45 12.33 -7.56
N VAL A 342 4.32 11.43 -8.53
CA VAL A 342 3.86 11.76 -9.89
C VAL A 342 2.52 11.08 -10.20
N LEU A 343 2.37 9.78 -9.90
CA LEU A 343 1.12 9.07 -10.18
C LEU A 343 -0.01 9.47 -9.22
N TYR A 344 0.29 9.79 -7.96
CA TYR A 344 -0.74 10.17 -6.99
C TYR A 344 -1.41 11.51 -7.33
N PRO A 345 -0.67 12.61 -7.64
CA PRO A 345 -1.30 13.86 -8.06
C PRO A 345 -1.96 13.77 -9.43
N MET A 346 -1.36 13.05 -10.39
CA MET A 346 -1.98 12.81 -11.71
C MET A 346 -3.29 12.06 -11.60
N ALA A 347 -3.32 10.94 -10.88
CA ALA A 347 -4.53 10.15 -10.70
C ALA A 347 -5.62 10.95 -9.95
N ALA A 348 -5.25 11.94 -9.14
CA ALA A 348 -6.19 12.83 -8.46
C ALA A 348 -6.72 13.99 -9.34
N GLY A 349 -6.28 14.09 -10.61
CA GLY A 349 -6.68 15.13 -11.56
C GLY A 349 -6.01 16.48 -11.33
N VAL A 350 -4.79 16.49 -10.80
CA VAL A 350 -4.03 17.74 -10.52
C VAL A 350 -2.57 17.65 -10.99
N ALA A 351 -2.32 17.03 -12.13
CA ALA A 351 -1.00 16.77 -12.71
C ALA A 351 -0.06 17.99 -12.74
N GLY A 352 -0.61 19.21 -12.88
CA GLY A 352 0.13 20.47 -12.94
C GLY A 352 0.36 21.22 -11.62
N GLN A 353 -0.14 20.73 -10.47
CA GLN A 353 0.00 21.42 -9.17
C GLN A 353 1.22 20.96 -8.34
N VAL A 354 2.15 20.20 -8.95
CA VAL A 354 3.29 19.60 -8.25
C VAL A 354 4.47 20.58 -8.10
N ASP A 355 4.55 21.60 -8.96
CA ASP A 355 5.52 22.70 -8.85
C ASP A 355 4.99 23.82 -7.95
N MET A 356 5.06 23.57 -6.65
CA MET A 356 4.74 24.56 -5.62
C MET A 356 6.00 25.35 -5.24
N ALA A 357 5.85 26.64 -4.92
CA ALA A 357 6.93 27.46 -4.39
C ALA A 357 7.64 26.78 -3.20
N ALA A 358 8.94 27.05 -3.01
CA ALA A 358 9.74 26.43 -1.95
C ALA A 358 9.04 26.52 -0.58
N GLY A 359 8.66 25.35 -0.04
CA GLY A 359 8.00 25.22 1.27
C GLY A 359 6.47 25.12 1.24
N ALA A 360 5.82 25.27 0.09
CA ALA A 360 4.38 25.03 -0.04
C ALA A 360 4.09 23.54 -0.29
N LEU A 361 3.09 23.00 0.41
CA LEU A 361 2.63 21.62 0.27
C LEU A 361 1.53 21.53 -0.78
N PRO A 362 1.48 20.47 -1.61
CA PRO A 362 0.43 20.33 -2.60
C PRO A 362 -0.88 19.97 -1.94
N LYS A 363 -1.98 20.36 -2.59
CA LYS A 363 -3.34 19.93 -2.23
C LYS A 363 -3.44 18.41 -2.16
N TYR A 364 -2.93 17.75 -3.21
CA TYR A 364 -2.83 16.30 -3.31
C TYR A 364 -1.37 15.89 -3.38
N GLY A 365 -0.94 15.10 -2.40
CA GLY A 365 0.38 14.50 -2.37
C GLY A 365 0.37 13.31 -1.43
N GLY A 366 1.35 12.43 -1.60
CA GLY A 366 1.48 11.25 -0.75
C GLY A 366 2.53 11.42 0.34
N VAL A 367 2.34 10.68 1.42
CA VAL A 367 3.29 10.57 2.54
C VAL A 367 4.68 10.14 2.06
N GLY A 368 4.79 9.24 1.07
CA GLY A 368 6.08 8.82 0.50
C GLY A 368 6.90 9.95 -0.16
N THR A 369 6.29 11.10 -0.46
CA THR A 369 7.03 12.24 -1.02
C THR A 369 7.17 13.38 -0.01
N PHE A 370 6.11 13.65 0.76
CA PHE A 370 6.04 14.83 1.61
C PHE A 370 6.10 14.53 3.11
N GLY A 371 6.00 13.27 3.52
CA GLY A 371 5.74 12.88 4.90
C GLY A 371 4.29 13.15 5.33
N ALA A 372 3.94 12.77 6.55
CA ALA A 372 2.69 13.17 7.19
C ALA A 372 2.74 14.66 7.58
N ARG A 373 1.69 15.40 7.22
CA ARG A 373 1.62 16.87 7.38
C ARG A 373 0.31 17.30 8.03
N GLY A 374 0.29 18.56 8.48
CA GLY A 374 -0.88 19.19 9.09
C GLY A 374 -0.77 19.36 10.60
N GLY A 375 -1.91 19.63 11.24
CA GLY A 375 -2.04 19.90 12.68
C GLY A 375 -2.70 18.75 13.45
N GLY A 376 -2.84 18.91 14.76
CA GLY A 376 -3.54 17.93 15.61
C GLY A 376 -2.72 16.70 16.01
N PHE A 377 -1.43 16.64 15.66
CA PHE A 377 -0.49 15.62 16.10
C PHE A 377 0.96 16.13 16.08
N THR A 378 1.83 15.52 16.88
CA THR A 378 3.26 15.84 16.89
C THR A 378 3.96 15.10 15.75
N HIS A 379 4.63 15.84 14.87
CA HIS A 379 5.53 15.26 13.89
C HIS A 379 6.91 15.91 13.88
N VAL A 380 7.92 15.12 13.54
CA VAL A 380 9.33 15.53 13.50
C VAL A 380 9.91 15.18 12.14
N GLU A 381 10.60 16.14 11.51
CA GLU A 381 11.45 15.88 10.36
C GLU A 381 12.82 15.39 10.86
N GLU A 382 13.29 14.27 10.32
CA GLU A 382 14.55 13.66 10.69
C GLU A 382 15.18 13.02 9.45
N ASP A 383 16.52 12.97 9.37
CA ASP A 383 17.16 12.26 8.26
C ASP A 383 17.05 10.75 8.47
N LEU A 384 16.85 9.98 7.40
CA LEU A 384 17.13 8.54 7.45
C LEU A 384 18.64 8.35 7.58
N ARG A 385 19.07 7.92 8.77
CA ARG A 385 20.46 7.75 9.17
C ARG A 385 21.03 6.41 8.74
N ASP A 386 22.35 6.30 8.78
CA ASP A 386 23.09 5.06 8.50
C ASP A 386 22.62 3.89 9.38
N ALA A 387 22.83 2.66 8.91
CA ALA A 387 22.38 1.41 9.55
C ALA A 387 23.08 1.06 10.89
N THR A 388 23.79 2.01 11.50
CA THR A 388 24.43 1.89 12.82
C THR A 388 24.08 3.05 13.75
N ALA A 389 23.34 4.04 13.26
CA ALA A 389 23.05 5.28 13.98
C ALA A 389 21.77 5.16 14.82
N SER A 390 21.85 5.57 16.09
CA SER A 390 20.68 5.54 16.98
C SER A 390 19.69 6.67 16.70
N TYR A 391 18.42 6.45 17.07
CA TYR A 391 17.34 7.43 17.01
C TYR A 391 16.75 7.71 18.40
N ALA A 392 16.39 8.97 18.67
CA ALA A 392 15.70 9.36 19.89
C ALA A 392 14.18 9.30 19.71
N LEU A 393 13.66 8.11 19.42
CA LEU A 393 12.24 7.91 19.12
C LEU A 393 11.38 7.97 20.38
N THR A 394 10.25 8.67 20.30
CA THR A 394 9.31 8.87 21.42
C THR A 394 7.90 8.39 21.05
N PRO A 395 7.13 7.81 22.01
CA PRO A 395 5.73 7.43 21.79
C PRO A 395 4.87 8.60 21.36
N GLY A 396 3.87 8.32 20.52
CA GLY A 396 2.90 9.34 20.10
C GLY A 396 3.46 10.41 19.16
N THR A 397 4.71 10.26 18.71
CA THR A 397 5.34 11.13 17.72
C THR A 397 5.39 10.45 16.36
N VAL A 398 5.05 11.19 15.31
CA VAL A 398 5.21 10.78 13.92
C VAL A 398 6.55 11.28 13.38
N TYR A 399 7.41 10.41 12.88
CA TYR A 399 8.72 10.77 12.34
C TYR A 399 8.71 10.70 10.81
N ASN A 400 8.91 11.84 10.14
CA ASN A 400 9.09 11.93 8.69
C ASN A 400 10.58 11.82 8.36
N LEU A 401 11.02 10.60 8.01
CA LEU A 401 12.41 10.27 7.69
C LEU A 401 12.73 10.65 6.23
N GLU A 402 13.60 11.64 6.05
CA GLU A 402 14.12 12.03 4.73
C GLU A 402 15.11 11.00 4.20
N ALA A 403 14.72 10.29 3.15
CA ALA A 403 15.40 9.09 2.65
C ALA A 403 16.01 9.26 1.26
N ALA A 404 16.06 10.48 0.69
CA ALA A 404 16.57 10.70 -0.68
C ALA A 404 18.01 10.20 -0.91
N LYS A 405 18.85 10.10 0.13
CA LYS A 405 20.23 9.55 -0.01
C LYS A 405 20.28 8.02 -0.10
N VAL A 406 19.23 7.35 0.37
CA VAL A 406 19.15 5.90 0.55
C VAL A 406 18.16 5.28 -0.44
N ILE A 407 16.92 5.75 -0.46
CA ILE A 407 15.86 5.30 -1.37
C ILE A 407 15.95 6.15 -2.63
N LYS A 408 16.77 5.71 -3.58
CA LYS A 408 17.12 6.50 -4.78
C LYS A 408 17.34 5.68 -6.05
N ASP A 409 17.50 4.36 -5.92
CA ASP A 409 17.81 3.49 -7.05
C ASP A 409 16.51 2.96 -7.65
N GLY A 410 16.37 3.01 -8.97
CA GLY A 410 15.17 2.57 -9.66
C GLY A 410 15.05 3.15 -11.06
N GLY A 411 13.97 2.81 -11.75
CA GLY A 411 13.70 3.27 -13.12
C GLY A 411 12.25 3.71 -13.30
N PRO A 412 11.95 4.45 -14.38
CA PRO A 412 10.58 4.81 -14.71
C PRO A 412 9.71 3.54 -14.89
N PRO A 413 8.39 3.64 -14.63
CA PRO A 413 7.67 4.85 -14.19
C PRO A 413 7.72 5.09 -12.67
N SER A 414 8.13 4.11 -11.87
CA SER A 414 8.00 4.17 -10.41
C SER A 414 9.18 4.83 -9.68
N GLY A 415 10.33 4.99 -10.35
CA GLY A 415 11.56 5.48 -9.71
C GLY A 415 11.99 4.57 -8.55
N ALA A 416 12.39 5.17 -7.44
CA ALA A 416 12.89 4.47 -6.25
C ALA A 416 11.77 3.94 -5.32
N HIS A 417 10.52 3.91 -5.76
CA HIS A 417 9.36 3.56 -4.91
C HIS A 417 9.51 2.22 -4.16
N SER A 418 10.08 1.21 -4.80
CA SER A 418 10.28 -0.13 -4.22
C SER A 418 11.70 -0.37 -3.71
N ASP A 419 12.56 0.65 -3.72
CA ASP A 419 13.97 0.59 -3.30
C ASP A 419 14.13 0.65 -1.78
N ILE A 420 13.40 -0.23 -1.08
CA ILE A 420 13.21 -0.16 0.37
C ILE A 420 13.90 -1.30 1.12
N ALA A 421 14.45 -2.29 0.41
CA ALA A 421 15.25 -3.37 0.98
C ALA A 421 16.68 -2.89 1.34
N LYS A 422 16.77 -1.67 1.89
CA LYS A 422 18.02 -1.00 2.25
C LYS A 422 18.29 -1.20 3.75
N PRO A 423 19.54 -1.50 4.15
CA PRO A 423 19.93 -1.64 5.55
C PRO A 423 19.43 -0.50 6.46
N GLU A 424 19.51 0.74 5.99
CA GLU A 424 19.15 1.94 6.74
C GLU A 424 17.65 2.00 7.04
N VAL A 425 16.80 1.60 6.08
CA VAL A 425 15.34 1.54 6.26
C VAL A 425 14.97 0.54 7.35
N TRP A 426 15.55 -0.66 7.30
CA TRP A 426 15.27 -1.71 8.28
C TRP A 426 15.92 -1.45 9.64
N HIS A 427 17.06 -0.75 9.67
CA HIS A 427 17.67 -0.29 10.91
C HIS A 427 16.77 0.73 11.63
N ALA A 428 16.19 1.70 10.90
CA ALA A 428 15.22 2.63 11.48
C ALA A 428 14.00 1.90 12.07
N PHE A 429 13.52 0.83 11.41
CA PHE A 429 12.46 -0.01 11.96
C PHE A 429 12.91 -0.72 13.25
N TRP A 430 14.12 -1.30 13.27
CA TRP A 430 14.68 -1.91 14.46
C TRP A 430 14.83 -0.94 15.63
N GLU A 431 15.23 0.29 15.38
CA GLU A 431 15.32 1.34 16.41
C GLU A 431 13.95 1.66 17.02
N ALA A 432 12.91 1.73 16.19
CA ALA A 432 11.54 1.90 16.66
C ALA A 432 11.05 0.67 17.44
N VAL A 433 11.40 -0.51 16.97
CA VAL A 433 11.04 -1.79 17.58
C VAL A 433 11.67 -1.92 18.95
N LEU A 434 12.97 -1.63 19.09
CA LEU A 434 13.81 -1.93 20.27
C LEU A 434 13.74 -0.90 21.40
N ARG A 435 13.03 0.21 21.17
CA ARG A 435 12.72 1.20 22.20
C ARG A 435 12.04 0.61 23.44
#